data_AF-A0AAU7WFQ4-F1
#
_entry.id   AF-A0AAU7WFQ4-F1
#
_cell.length_a   1.000
_cell.length_b   1.000
_cell.length_c   1.000
_cell.angle_alpha   90.00
_cell.angle_beta   90.00
_cell.angle_gamma   90.00
#
_symmetry.space_group_name_H-M   'P 1'
#
loop_
_entity.id
_entity.type
_entity.pdbx_description
1 polymer ?
#
loop_
_entity_poly.entity_id
_entity_poly.type
_entity_poly.pdbx_seq_one_letter_code
_entity_poly.pdbx_strand_id
1 'polypeptide(L)'
;MKSSRLIFAAIVLIVMLLALNEYLTHKESAQKSAQNNAAAKKLLDVPIIRQMDAPRLYNGCEVTSLAMLLVDNGFHVTKNQLAEEIKYVPFTYKNGQHGNPNAGFVGNMEDGPGYGVYHGPVFELAKKYAGKRAADLTGQPFSKILENVEEGHAVWVITTARFQPVSDFKTWDTPQGSINITYSEHSVVITGYDPGHIYVNDPYGTKNKQLGREAFEKAWKQMGSQAIVIR
;
A
#
# COMPACT_ATOMS: atom_id res chain seq x y z
N MET A 1 -18.25 18.60 68.14
CA MET A 1 -19.07 18.06 67.02
C MET A 1 -19.25 19.00 65.81
N LYS A 2 -19.02 20.32 65.90
CA LYS A 2 -19.10 21.23 64.72
C LYS A 2 -17.85 21.21 63.81
N SER A 3 -16.65 21.06 64.38
CA SER A 3 -15.39 21.09 63.61
C SER A 3 -15.18 19.90 62.67
N SER A 4 -15.63 18.69 63.04
CA SER A 4 -15.51 17.48 62.21
C SER A 4 -16.39 17.51 60.95
N ARG A 5 -17.56 18.17 61.01
CA ARG A 5 -18.45 18.34 59.85
C ARG A 5 -17.88 19.31 58.81
N LEU A 6 -17.18 20.35 59.26
CA LEU A 6 -16.50 21.32 58.39
C LEU A 6 -15.31 20.68 57.66
N ILE A 7 -14.52 19.87 58.38
CA ILE A 7 -13.40 19.11 57.79
C ILE A 7 -13.91 18.10 56.76
N PHE A 8 -14.99 17.38 57.07
CA PHE A 8 -15.59 16.42 56.14
C PHE A 8 -16.14 17.10 54.87
N ALA A 9 -16.82 18.23 55.01
CA ALA A 9 -17.32 19.00 53.87
C ALA A 9 -16.19 19.54 52.98
N ALA A 10 -15.08 19.99 53.57
CA ALA A 10 -13.90 20.44 52.84
C ALA A 10 -13.23 19.30 52.05
N ILE A 11 -13.12 18.10 52.64
CA ILE A 11 -12.58 16.92 51.96
C ILE A 11 -13.46 16.52 50.77
N VAL A 12 -14.78 16.49 50.94
CA VAL A 12 -15.73 16.16 49.87
C VAL A 12 -15.62 17.17 48.71
N LEU A 13 -15.49 18.46 49.01
CA LEU A 13 -15.31 19.49 47.98
C LEU A 13 -14.00 19.32 47.21
N ILE A 14 -12.90 18.99 47.89
CA ILE A 14 -11.60 18.74 47.24
C ILE A 14 -11.69 17.53 46.30
N VAL A 15 -12.31 16.44 46.73
CA VAL A 15 -12.50 15.25 45.88
C VAL A 15 -13.34 15.58 44.64
N MET A 16 -14.40 16.37 44.78
CA MET A 16 -15.20 16.80 43.64
C MET A 16 -14.41 17.68 42.66
N LEU A 17 -13.56 18.58 43.16
CA LEU A 17 -12.71 19.42 42.31
C LEU A 17 -11.66 18.61 41.55
N LEU A 18 -11.06 17.59 42.17
CA LEU A 18 -10.11 16.69 41.51
C LEU A 18 -10.79 15.87 40.40
N ALA A 19 -11.96 15.31 40.69
CA ALA A 19 -12.74 14.56 39.69
C ALA A 19 -13.18 15.45 38.51
N LEU A 20 -13.56 16.70 38.78
CA LEU A 20 -13.90 17.67 37.73
C LEU A 20 -12.68 18.00 36.87
N ASN A 21 -11.49 18.18 37.47
CA ASN A 21 -10.26 18.44 36.75
C ASN A 21 -9.86 17.26 35.85
N GLU A 22 -9.93 16.03 36.34
CA GLU A 22 -9.70 14.82 35.53
C GLU A 22 -10.69 14.71 34.38
N TYR A 23 -11.98 14.97 34.64
CA TYR A 23 -13.02 14.97 33.60
C TYR A 23 -12.76 16.01 32.50
N LEU A 24 -12.40 17.24 32.88
CA LEU A 24 -12.08 18.31 31.93
C LEU A 24 -10.83 17.98 31.11
N THR A 25 -9.79 17.44 31.75
CA THR A 25 -8.55 17.01 31.09
C THR A 25 -8.81 15.89 30.08
N HIS A 26 -9.64 14.91 30.45
CA HIS A 26 -10.07 13.84 29.54
C HIS A 26 -10.92 14.36 28.38
N LYS A 27 -11.82 15.33 28.62
CA LYS A 27 -12.64 15.93 27.57
C LYS A 27 -11.79 16.73 26.58
N GLU A 28 -10.82 17.52 27.05
CA GLU A 28 -9.91 18.26 26.20
C GLU A 28 -9.01 17.33 25.37
N SER A 29 -8.44 16.28 25.97
CA SER A 29 -7.67 15.29 25.22
C SER A 29 -8.50 14.54 24.18
N ALA A 30 -9.76 14.23 24.46
CA ALA A 30 -10.69 13.62 23.52
C ALA A 30 -11.10 14.58 22.38
N GLN A 31 -11.28 15.87 22.66
CA GLN A 31 -11.51 16.87 21.61
C GLN A 31 -10.27 17.08 20.75
N LYS A 32 -9.08 17.12 21.35
CA LYS A 32 -7.81 17.29 20.63
C LYS A 32 -7.48 16.05 19.79
N SER A 33 -7.81 14.84 20.26
CA SER A 33 -7.68 13.62 19.46
C SER A 33 -8.73 13.54 18.35
N ALA A 34 -9.97 13.99 18.58
CA ALA A 34 -11.00 14.09 17.54
C ALA A 34 -10.64 15.14 16.46
N GLN A 35 -10.04 16.25 16.87
CA GLN A 35 -9.60 17.32 15.98
C GLN A 35 -8.33 16.94 15.20
N ASN A 36 -7.43 16.14 15.81
CA ASN A 36 -6.26 15.57 15.12
C ASN A 36 -6.61 14.37 14.22
N ASN A 37 -7.70 13.63 14.51
CA ASN A 37 -8.22 12.54 13.67
C ASN A 37 -9.03 13.05 12.47
N ALA A 38 -9.28 14.35 12.36
CA ALA A 38 -9.81 14.98 11.15
C ALA A 38 -8.68 15.22 10.12
N ALA A 39 -7.85 14.21 9.85
CA ALA A 39 -7.08 14.21 8.60
C ALA A 39 -8.13 14.22 7.48
N ALA A 40 -8.29 15.37 6.83
CA ALA A 40 -9.22 15.53 5.73
C ALA A 40 -8.90 14.46 4.68
N LYS A 41 -9.95 13.91 4.06
CA LYS A 41 -9.80 12.95 2.96
C LYS A 41 -8.83 13.52 1.92
N LYS A 42 -7.71 12.83 1.71
CA LYS A 42 -6.77 13.13 0.63
C LYS A 42 -7.09 12.20 -0.54
N LEU A 43 -7.25 12.77 -1.73
CA LEU A 43 -7.46 12.01 -2.95
C LEU A 43 -6.73 12.69 -4.10
N LEU A 44 -5.88 11.94 -4.78
CA LEU A 44 -5.10 12.35 -5.94
C LEU A 44 -5.86 11.98 -7.22
N ASP A 45 -5.69 12.78 -8.27
CA ASP A 45 -6.32 12.55 -9.57
C ASP A 45 -5.43 11.73 -10.52
N VAL A 46 -4.98 10.56 -10.07
CA VAL A 46 -4.12 9.69 -10.86
C VAL A 46 -4.89 9.08 -12.03
N PRO A 47 -4.38 9.08 -13.27
CA PRO A 47 -5.03 8.45 -14.41
C PRO A 47 -5.14 6.93 -14.20
N ILE A 48 -6.27 6.35 -14.65
CA ILE A 48 -6.47 4.90 -14.64
C ILE A 48 -6.00 4.31 -15.97
N ILE A 49 -5.17 3.28 -15.89
CA ILE A 49 -4.79 2.44 -17.04
C ILE A 49 -5.25 1.03 -16.73
N ARG A 50 -5.89 0.35 -17.69
CA ARG A 50 -6.44 -0.98 -17.48
C ARG A 50 -5.55 -2.05 -18.09
N GLN A 51 -5.20 -3.07 -17.32
CA GLN A 51 -4.37 -4.18 -17.82
C GLN A 51 -5.11 -5.02 -18.88
N MET A 52 -6.44 -4.98 -18.86
CA MET A 52 -7.31 -5.75 -19.76
C MET A 52 -7.64 -5.06 -21.09
N ASP A 53 -7.37 -3.75 -21.23
CA ASP A 53 -7.54 -3.04 -22.51
C ASP A 53 -6.51 -3.55 -23.55
N ALA A 54 -6.84 -3.52 -24.84
CA ALA A 54 -5.93 -4.01 -25.88
C ALA A 54 -4.73 -3.05 -26.11
N PRO A 55 -3.49 -3.55 -26.29
CA PRO A 55 -3.08 -4.95 -26.18
C PRO A 55 -3.06 -5.43 -24.72
N ARG A 56 -3.71 -6.57 -24.47
CA ARG A 56 -3.99 -7.09 -23.13
C ARG A 56 -2.74 -7.65 -22.46
N LEU A 57 -2.61 -7.39 -21.15
CA LEU A 57 -1.62 -8.02 -20.27
C LEU A 57 -2.37 -8.70 -19.12
N TYR A 58 -2.69 -9.99 -19.28
CA TYR A 58 -3.50 -10.72 -18.30
C TYR A 58 -2.86 -10.72 -16.90
N ASN A 59 -1.55 -10.92 -16.82
CA ASN A 59 -0.78 -10.88 -15.57
C ASN A 59 0.01 -9.57 -15.42
N GLY A 60 -0.49 -8.45 -15.97
CA GLY A 60 0.27 -7.20 -16.07
C GLY A 60 -0.04 -6.15 -14.99
N CYS A 61 -0.47 -6.56 -13.80
CA CYS A 61 -0.96 -5.61 -12.79
C CYS A 61 0.15 -4.64 -12.33
N GLU A 62 1.38 -5.12 -12.21
CA GLU A 62 2.55 -4.37 -11.73
C GLU A 62 3.00 -3.32 -12.73
N VAL A 63 3.20 -3.72 -14.00
CA VAL A 63 3.61 -2.79 -15.06
C VAL A 63 2.50 -1.82 -15.43
N THR A 64 1.23 -2.22 -15.31
CA THR A 64 0.10 -1.31 -15.52
C THR A 64 0.01 -0.29 -14.39
N SER A 65 0.23 -0.71 -13.14
CA SER A 65 0.30 0.19 -12.00
C SER A 65 1.51 1.12 -12.07
N LEU A 66 2.67 0.63 -12.52
CA LEU A 66 3.85 1.47 -12.76
C LEU A 66 3.59 2.49 -13.88
N ALA A 67 2.89 2.10 -14.95
CA ALA A 67 2.49 3.03 -16.00
C ALA A 67 1.61 4.16 -15.46
N MET A 68 0.63 3.85 -14.59
CA MET A 68 -0.18 4.88 -13.93
C MET A 68 0.70 5.86 -13.13
N LEU A 69 1.65 5.34 -12.35
CA LEU A 69 2.56 6.15 -11.53
C LEU A 69 3.48 7.03 -12.39
N LEU A 70 4.00 6.50 -13.50
CA LEU A 70 4.86 7.24 -14.44
C LEU A 70 4.08 8.33 -15.19
N VAL A 71 2.88 8.02 -15.68
CA VAL A 71 2.03 8.99 -16.39
C VAL A 71 1.60 10.13 -15.47
N ASP A 72 1.22 9.83 -14.23
CA ASP A 72 0.92 10.82 -13.19
C ASP A 72 2.09 11.80 -12.95
N ASN A 73 3.32 11.34 -13.18
CA ASN A 73 4.55 12.12 -13.03
C ASN A 73 5.06 12.76 -14.33
N GLY A 74 4.25 12.78 -15.38
CA GLY A 74 4.53 13.44 -16.66
C GLY A 74 5.34 12.62 -17.67
N PHE A 75 5.56 11.33 -17.42
CA PHE A 75 6.25 10.45 -18.35
C PHE A 75 5.26 9.82 -19.34
N HIS A 76 5.56 9.89 -20.63
CA HIS A 76 4.73 9.30 -21.68
C HIS A 76 5.14 7.84 -21.91
N VAL A 77 4.42 6.91 -21.28
CA VAL A 77 4.65 5.46 -21.39
C VAL A 77 3.33 4.71 -21.53
N THR A 78 3.40 3.50 -22.08
CA THR A 78 2.28 2.54 -22.07
C THR A 78 2.63 1.33 -21.21
N LYS A 79 1.61 0.64 -20.69
CA LYS A 79 1.81 -0.63 -19.95
C LYS A 79 2.56 -1.69 -20.79
N ASN A 80 2.36 -1.71 -22.11
CA ASN A 80 2.99 -2.68 -23.01
C ASN A 80 4.46 -2.34 -23.26
N GLN A 81 4.82 -1.06 -23.36
CA GLN A 81 6.23 -0.65 -23.38
C GLN A 81 6.96 -1.07 -22.11
N LEU A 82 6.32 -0.90 -20.94
CA LEU A 82 6.92 -1.34 -19.68
C LEU A 82 7.00 -2.87 -19.57
N ALA A 83 6.03 -3.59 -20.13
CA ALA A 83 6.08 -5.04 -20.24
C ALA A 83 7.26 -5.50 -21.13
N GLU A 84 7.53 -4.83 -22.25
CA GLU A 84 8.68 -5.17 -23.10
C GLU A 84 10.04 -4.91 -22.41
N GLU A 85 10.09 -3.97 -21.46
CA GLU A 85 11.33 -3.53 -20.83
C GLU A 85 11.60 -4.14 -19.45
N ILE A 86 10.60 -4.68 -18.77
CA ILE A 86 10.80 -5.32 -17.47
C ILE A 86 11.66 -6.57 -17.63
N LYS A 87 12.51 -6.84 -16.64
CA LYS A 87 13.30 -8.07 -16.63
C LYS A 87 12.38 -9.28 -16.43
N TYR A 88 12.58 -10.34 -17.22
CA TYR A 88 11.86 -11.61 -17.08
C TYR A 88 12.73 -12.72 -16.49
N VAL A 89 12.07 -13.68 -15.86
CA VAL A 89 12.61 -15.00 -15.51
C VAL A 89 11.62 -16.10 -15.92
N PRO A 90 12.09 -17.32 -16.23
CA PRO A 90 11.20 -18.44 -16.56
C PRO A 90 10.20 -18.74 -15.44
N PHE A 91 9.00 -19.20 -15.80
CA PHE A 91 8.04 -19.72 -14.80
C PHE A 91 8.61 -20.93 -14.05
N THR A 92 9.24 -21.85 -14.79
CA THR A 92 9.96 -23.01 -14.28
C THR A 92 11.24 -23.22 -15.10
N TYR A 93 12.36 -23.41 -14.41
CA TYR A 93 13.66 -23.76 -14.99
C TYR A 93 13.74 -25.26 -15.30
N LYS A 94 14.69 -25.66 -16.16
CA LYS A 94 14.88 -27.07 -16.56
C LYS A 94 15.15 -28.03 -15.39
N ASN A 95 15.71 -27.53 -14.29
CA ASN A 95 16.00 -28.30 -13.08
C ASN A 95 14.80 -28.40 -12.12
N GLY A 96 13.61 -27.90 -12.51
CA GLY A 96 12.39 -27.95 -11.71
C GLY A 96 12.19 -26.76 -10.76
N GLN A 97 13.19 -25.89 -10.60
CA GLN A 97 13.04 -24.68 -9.78
C GLN A 97 12.12 -23.67 -10.46
N HIS A 98 11.42 -22.84 -9.67
CA HIS A 98 10.57 -21.77 -10.17
C HIS A 98 11.33 -20.45 -10.34
N GLY A 99 10.79 -19.54 -11.15
CA GLY A 99 11.23 -18.17 -11.22
C GLY A 99 11.00 -17.43 -9.89
N ASN A 100 11.93 -16.55 -9.52
CA ASN A 100 11.79 -15.70 -8.33
C ASN A 100 11.30 -14.30 -8.75
N PRO A 101 10.17 -13.80 -8.21
CA PRO A 101 9.63 -12.49 -8.56
C PRO A 101 10.55 -11.32 -8.15
N ASN A 102 11.47 -11.53 -7.18
CA ASN A 102 12.50 -10.54 -6.85
C ASN A 102 13.60 -10.43 -7.93
N ALA A 103 13.71 -11.41 -8.82
CA ALA A 103 14.73 -11.43 -9.88
C ALA A 103 14.22 -10.90 -11.22
N GLY A 104 12.91 -10.96 -11.46
CA GLY A 104 12.22 -10.49 -12.67
C GLY A 104 10.77 -10.96 -12.68
N PHE A 105 9.99 -10.52 -13.66
CA PHE A 105 8.66 -11.03 -13.92
C PHE A 105 8.70 -12.52 -14.24
N VAL A 106 7.95 -13.32 -13.49
CA VAL A 106 7.98 -14.77 -13.57
C VAL A 106 6.97 -15.26 -14.60
N GLY A 107 7.47 -15.82 -15.70
CA GLY A 107 6.64 -16.43 -16.74
C GLY A 107 6.18 -15.43 -17.81
N ASN A 108 4.93 -15.57 -18.26
CA ASN A 108 4.35 -14.79 -19.35
C ASN A 108 3.25 -13.83 -18.88
N MET A 109 3.21 -12.63 -19.46
CA MET A 109 2.31 -11.57 -19.02
C MET A 109 1.00 -11.52 -19.82
N GLU A 110 1.00 -12.01 -21.06
CA GLU A 110 -0.12 -11.93 -22.00
C GLU A 110 -1.11 -13.09 -21.84
N ASP A 111 -0.68 -14.32 -22.15
CA ASP A 111 -1.56 -15.46 -22.39
C ASP A 111 -1.05 -16.80 -21.81
N GLY A 112 0.17 -16.84 -21.30
CA GLY A 112 0.83 -18.05 -20.79
C GLY A 112 0.87 -18.16 -19.26
N PRO A 113 1.53 -19.21 -18.72
CA PRO A 113 1.73 -19.32 -17.28
C PRO A 113 2.59 -18.15 -16.80
N GLY A 114 2.01 -17.33 -15.93
CA GLY A 114 2.65 -16.18 -15.32
C GLY A 114 2.30 -16.12 -13.83
N TYR A 115 3.16 -15.43 -13.09
CA TYR A 115 2.90 -15.11 -11.69
C TYR A 115 2.86 -13.61 -11.49
N GLY A 116 4.01 -12.95 -11.58
CA GLY A 116 4.16 -11.55 -11.25
C GLY A 116 5.62 -11.15 -11.06
N VAL A 117 5.84 -9.93 -10.60
CA VAL A 117 7.15 -9.33 -10.32
C VAL A 117 7.10 -8.51 -9.02
N TYR A 118 8.15 -8.60 -8.21
CA TYR A 118 8.24 -7.87 -6.94
C TYR A 118 8.98 -6.53 -7.11
N HIS A 119 9.04 -5.76 -6.01
CA HIS A 119 9.50 -4.38 -6.00
C HIS A 119 10.86 -4.15 -6.68
N GLY A 120 11.83 -5.05 -6.54
CA GLY A 120 13.20 -4.84 -7.05
C GLY A 120 13.25 -4.55 -8.56
N PRO A 121 12.83 -5.49 -9.43
CA PRO A 121 12.81 -5.24 -10.88
C PRO A 121 11.89 -4.08 -11.30
N VAL A 122 10.76 -3.89 -10.61
CA VAL A 122 9.84 -2.77 -10.90
C VAL A 122 10.50 -1.42 -10.57
N PHE A 123 11.23 -1.34 -9.46
CA PHE A 123 11.96 -0.15 -9.05
C PHE A 123 13.10 0.18 -10.01
N GLU A 124 13.87 -0.82 -10.45
CA GLU A 124 14.91 -0.59 -11.46
C GLU A 124 14.31 -0.07 -12.77
N LEU A 125 13.14 -0.56 -13.19
CA LEU A 125 12.43 -0.02 -14.34
C LEU A 125 11.93 1.40 -14.07
N ALA A 126 11.31 1.68 -12.93
CA ALA A 126 10.88 3.03 -12.56
C ALA A 126 12.05 4.04 -12.58
N LYS A 127 13.21 3.62 -12.08
CA LYS A 127 14.45 4.41 -12.03
C LYS A 127 15.04 4.67 -13.41
N LYS A 128 14.86 3.78 -14.39
CA LYS A 128 15.24 4.02 -15.79
C LYS A 128 14.55 5.26 -16.37
N TYR A 129 13.29 5.50 -15.98
CA TYR A 129 12.51 6.65 -16.44
C TYR A 129 12.67 7.88 -15.54
N ALA A 130 12.50 7.71 -14.23
CA ALA A 130 12.41 8.81 -13.29
C ALA A 130 13.74 9.14 -12.58
N GLY A 131 14.79 8.36 -12.80
CA GLY A 131 16.12 8.57 -12.22
C GLY A 131 16.07 8.67 -10.69
N LYS A 132 16.60 9.77 -10.15
CA LYS A 132 16.65 10.04 -8.70
C LYS A 132 15.28 10.33 -8.08
N ARG A 133 14.24 10.56 -8.89
CA ARG A 133 12.86 10.79 -8.41
C ARG A 133 12.18 9.49 -7.99
N ALA A 134 12.59 8.36 -8.55
CA ALA A 134 12.10 7.06 -8.10
C ALA A 134 12.73 6.69 -6.74
N ALA A 135 11.90 6.26 -5.80
CA ALA A 135 12.33 5.71 -4.52
C ALA A 135 11.60 4.42 -4.19
N ASP A 136 12.36 3.42 -3.74
CA ASP A 136 11.82 2.17 -3.18
C ASP A 136 11.56 2.38 -1.69
N LEU A 137 10.29 2.26 -1.29
CA LEU A 137 9.83 2.39 0.09
C LEU A 137 9.59 1.01 0.73
N THR A 138 10.04 -0.08 0.09
CA THR A 138 9.82 -1.43 0.59
C THR A 138 10.38 -1.60 2.01
N GLY A 139 9.56 -2.16 2.90
CA GLY A 139 9.89 -2.37 4.31
C GLY A 139 9.73 -1.13 5.20
N GLN A 140 9.43 0.05 4.66
CA GLN A 140 9.06 1.21 5.46
C GLN A 140 7.69 1.00 6.14
N PRO A 141 7.36 1.70 7.24
CA PRO A 141 6.04 1.61 7.84
C PRO A 141 4.97 2.23 6.93
N PHE A 142 3.73 1.76 7.04
CA PHE A 142 2.61 2.24 6.22
C PHE A 142 2.38 3.76 6.34
N SER A 143 2.75 4.37 7.47
CA SER A 143 2.72 5.82 7.62
C SER A 143 3.58 6.56 6.59
N LYS A 144 4.72 6.00 6.15
CA LYS A 144 5.53 6.60 5.07
C LYS A 144 4.82 6.58 3.73
N ILE A 145 3.96 5.59 3.49
CA ILE A 145 3.12 5.55 2.31
C ILE A 145 2.11 6.70 2.34
N LEU A 146 1.46 6.91 3.50
CA LEU A 146 0.49 7.98 3.66
C LEU A 146 1.11 9.38 3.62
N GLU A 147 2.30 9.56 4.18
CA GLU A 147 3.07 10.82 4.06
C GLU A 147 3.29 11.19 2.59
N ASN A 148 3.69 10.23 1.74
CA ASN A 148 3.88 10.50 0.30
C ASN A 148 2.55 10.89 -0.38
N VAL A 149 1.46 10.19 -0.06
CA VAL A 149 0.14 10.51 -0.61
C VAL A 149 -0.33 11.89 -0.15
N GLU A 150 -0.06 12.26 1.11
CA GLU A 150 -0.36 13.59 1.66
C GLU A 150 0.40 14.69 0.91
N GLU A 151 1.68 14.46 0.60
CA GLU A 151 2.56 15.34 -0.18
C GLU A 151 2.18 15.43 -1.66
N GLY A 152 1.24 14.60 -2.14
CA GLY A 152 0.77 14.62 -3.52
C GLY A 152 1.36 13.53 -4.41
N HIS A 153 2.08 12.57 -3.85
CA HIS A 153 2.72 11.48 -4.57
C HIS A 153 1.96 10.18 -4.40
N ALA A 154 1.40 9.66 -5.49
CA ALA A 154 0.79 8.34 -5.50
C ALA A 154 1.84 7.24 -5.28
N VAL A 155 1.43 6.09 -4.76
CA VAL A 155 2.37 5.01 -4.38
C VAL A 155 1.95 3.69 -5.00
N TRP A 156 2.83 3.10 -5.81
CA TRP A 156 2.70 1.74 -6.31
C TRP A 156 2.97 0.73 -5.18
N VAL A 157 2.18 -0.34 -5.08
CA VAL A 157 2.36 -1.39 -4.05
C VAL A 157 2.03 -2.79 -4.56
N ILE A 158 2.52 -3.82 -3.86
CA ILE A 158 2.02 -5.20 -3.94
C ILE A 158 1.07 -5.48 -2.77
N THR A 159 -0.04 -6.15 -3.04
CA THR A 159 -1.07 -6.56 -2.09
C THR A 159 -1.72 -7.86 -2.57
N THR A 160 -2.94 -8.16 -2.11
CA THR A 160 -3.74 -9.28 -2.61
C THR A 160 -4.94 -8.78 -3.42
N ALA A 161 -5.43 -9.57 -4.38
CA ALA A 161 -6.61 -9.26 -5.19
C ALA A 161 -7.89 -9.06 -4.37
N ARG A 162 -7.92 -9.57 -3.12
CA ARG A 162 -9.02 -9.36 -2.15
C ARG A 162 -8.81 -8.17 -1.23
N PHE A 163 -7.64 -7.52 -1.28
CA PHE A 163 -7.25 -6.41 -0.42
C PHE A 163 -7.34 -6.74 1.08
N GLN A 164 -7.16 -8.02 1.40
CA GLN A 164 -7.20 -8.60 2.74
C GLN A 164 -6.18 -9.75 2.84
N PRO A 165 -5.72 -10.08 4.06
CA PRO A 165 -4.84 -11.23 4.23
C PRO A 165 -5.43 -12.54 3.69
N VAL A 166 -4.57 -13.39 3.14
CA VAL A 166 -4.91 -14.70 2.59
C VAL A 166 -4.12 -15.82 3.26
N SER A 167 -4.55 -17.07 3.09
CA SER A 167 -3.93 -18.26 3.71
C SER A 167 -3.41 -19.28 2.70
N ASP A 168 -3.47 -18.97 1.40
CA ASP A 168 -3.19 -19.85 0.27
C ASP A 168 -1.74 -19.73 -0.25
N PHE A 169 -0.81 -19.38 0.64
CA PHE A 169 0.61 -19.29 0.29
C PHE A 169 1.20 -20.65 -0.06
N LYS A 170 2.08 -20.65 -1.06
CA LYS A 170 2.86 -21.80 -1.52
C LYS A 170 4.34 -21.45 -1.44
N THR A 171 5.15 -22.41 -1.03
CA THR A 171 6.60 -22.26 -1.07
C THR A 171 7.11 -22.74 -2.42
N TRP A 172 7.84 -21.86 -3.11
CA TRP A 172 8.59 -22.19 -4.32
C TRP A 172 10.06 -22.31 -3.98
N ASP A 173 10.71 -23.33 -4.52
CA ASP A 173 12.17 -23.38 -4.59
C ASP A 173 12.63 -22.61 -5.82
N THR A 174 13.61 -21.72 -5.65
CA THR A 174 14.13 -20.87 -6.71
C THR A 174 15.66 -20.86 -6.69
N PRO A 175 16.33 -20.44 -7.77
CA PRO A 175 17.79 -20.29 -7.76
C PRO A 175 18.33 -19.34 -6.67
N GLN A 176 17.50 -18.44 -6.14
CA GLN A 176 17.84 -17.49 -5.07
C GLN A 176 17.44 -17.98 -3.67
N GLY A 177 16.99 -19.23 -3.55
CA GLY A 177 16.45 -19.80 -2.31
C GLY A 177 14.93 -19.86 -2.31
N SER A 178 14.35 -20.43 -1.26
CA SER A 178 12.90 -20.62 -1.16
C SER A 178 12.19 -19.29 -0.94
N ILE A 179 11.00 -19.14 -1.55
CA ILE A 179 10.14 -17.97 -1.41
C ILE A 179 8.68 -18.42 -1.23
N ASN A 180 7.92 -17.71 -0.41
CA ASN A 180 6.48 -17.90 -0.30
C ASN A 180 5.75 -16.96 -1.27
N ILE A 181 4.87 -17.53 -2.09
CA ILE A 181 4.04 -16.82 -3.06
C ILE A 181 2.58 -17.14 -2.83
N THR A 182 1.67 -16.29 -3.31
CA THR A 182 0.25 -16.60 -3.41
C THR A 182 -0.26 -16.18 -4.78
N TYR A 183 -1.08 -16.99 -5.43
CA TYR A 183 -1.74 -16.59 -6.68
C TYR A 183 -2.83 -15.53 -6.45
N SER A 184 -3.07 -15.15 -5.19
CA SER A 184 -3.84 -13.96 -4.84
C SER A 184 -3.02 -12.67 -4.93
N GLU A 185 -1.74 -12.71 -5.31
CA GLU A 185 -0.90 -11.52 -5.57
C GLU A 185 -1.64 -10.53 -6.50
N HIS A 186 -1.49 -9.23 -6.20
CA HIS A 186 -1.99 -8.16 -7.05
C HIS A 186 -1.22 -6.87 -6.80
N SER A 187 -1.13 -6.01 -7.81
CA SER A 187 -0.52 -4.68 -7.70
C SER A 187 -1.50 -3.57 -8.05
N VAL A 188 -1.42 -2.48 -7.28
CA VAL A 188 -2.27 -1.29 -7.39
C VAL A 188 -1.48 -0.02 -7.11
N VAL A 189 -2.07 1.13 -7.43
CA VAL A 189 -1.55 2.45 -7.01
C VAL A 189 -2.44 3.03 -5.92
N ILE A 190 -1.89 3.36 -4.77
CA ILE A 190 -2.57 4.11 -3.71
C ILE A 190 -2.66 5.57 -4.15
N THR A 191 -3.90 6.07 -4.20
CA THR A 191 -4.24 7.41 -4.69
C THR A 191 -4.84 8.30 -3.60
N GLY A 192 -5.10 7.76 -2.40
CA GLY A 192 -5.72 8.56 -1.35
C GLY A 192 -5.97 7.78 -0.07
N TYR A 193 -6.38 8.51 0.96
CA TYR A 193 -6.80 7.94 2.23
C TYR A 193 -7.76 8.87 2.97
N ASP A 194 -8.49 8.28 3.92
CA ASP A 194 -9.17 8.99 5.00
C ASP A 194 -8.96 8.18 6.32
N PRO A 195 -9.52 8.59 7.47
CA PRO A 195 -9.30 7.86 8.72
C PRO A 195 -9.68 6.37 8.66
N GLY A 196 -10.69 5.99 7.87
CA GLY A 196 -11.19 4.62 7.77
C GLY A 196 -10.78 3.87 6.51
N HIS A 197 -10.37 4.59 5.45
CA HIS A 197 -10.22 4.00 4.12
C HIS A 197 -8.90 4.33 3.43
N ILE A 198 -8.54 3.44 2.53
CA ILE A 198 -7.52 3.65 1.49
C ILE A 198 -8.23 3.68 0.14
N TYR A 199 -7.77 4.54 -0.75
CA TYR A 199 -8.25 4.63 -2.13
C TYR A 199 -7.13 4.17 -3.06
N VAL A 200 -7.46 3.29 -4.01
CA VAL A 200 -6.52 2.76 -4.99
C VAL A 200 -7.04 2.86 -6.41
N ASN A 201 -6.15 3.05 -7.38
CA ASN A 201 -6.39 2.66 -8.75
C ASN A 201 -6.06 1.18 -8.92
N ASP A 202 -7.10 0.40 -9.22
CA ASP A 202 -7.01 -1.03 -9.47
C ASP A 202 -6.92 -1.25 -11.00
N PRO A 203 -5.81 -1.84 -11.52
CA PRO A 203 -5.59 -2.01 -12.96
C PRO A 203 -6.62 -2.93 -13.64
N TYR A 204 -7.50 -3.60 -12.88
CA TYR A 204 -8.73 -4.21 -13.41
C TYR A 204 -9.82 -3.20 -13.81
N GLY A 205 -9.56 -1.91 -13.67
CA GLY A 205 -10.34 -0.83 -14.28
C GLY A 205 -11.16 0.02 -13.34
N THR A 206 -10.91 -0.05 -12.02
CA THR A 206 -11.60 0.77 -11.02
C THR A 206 -10.67 1.88 -10.53
N LYS A 207 -11.00 3.13 -10.85
CA LYS A 207 -10.31 4.33 -10.33
C LYS A 207 -10.79 4.63 -8.90
N ASN A 208 -9.87 5.00 -8.00
CA ASN A 208 -10.17 5.39 -6.62
C ASN A 208 -11.09 4.40 -5.86
N LYS A 209 -10.87 3.10 -6.05
CA LYS A 209 -11.56 2.04 -5.32
C LYS A 209 -11.35 2.22 -3.81
N GLN A 210 -12.44 2.41 -3.09
CA GLN A 210 -12.44 2.59 -1.64
C GLN A 210 -12.33 1.23 -0.94
N LEU A 211 -11.37 1.11 -0.02
CA LEU A 211 -11.05 -0.11 0.70
C LEU A 211 -10.91 0.19 2.20
N GLY A 212 -11.25 -0.77 3.06
CA GLY A 212 -11.00 -0.65 4.50
C GLY A 212 -9.50 -0.57 4.79
N ARG A 213 -9.07 0.49 5.46
CA ARG A 213 -7.64 0.79 5.65
C ARG A 213 -6.89 -0.31 6.40
N GLU A 214 -7.45 -0.79 7.50
CA GLU A 214 -6.80 -1.80 8.35
C GLU A 214 -6.61 -3.13 7.60
N ALA A 215 -7.65 -3.57 6.88
CA ALA A 215 -7.62 -4.77 6.05
C ALA A 215 -6.54 -4.68 4.95
N PHE A 216 -6.51 -3.55 4.24
CA PHE A 216 -5.55 -3.30 3.18
C PHE A 216 -4.11 -3.28 3.71
N GLU A 217 -3.86 -2.57 4.82
CA GLU A 217 -2.54 -2.47 5.43
C GLU A 217 -2.02 -3.85 5.86
N LYS A 218 -2.88 -4.72 6.41
CA LYS A 218 -2.52 -6.10 6.75
C LYS A 218 -2.18 -6.94 5.51
N ALA A 219 -2.92 -6.79 4.42
CA ALA A 219 -2.65 -7.48 3.15
C ALA A 219 -1.30 -7.04 2.54
N TRP A 220 -1.06 -5.73 2.49
CA TRP A 220 0.20 -5.15 2.03
C TRP A 220 1.38 -5.61 2.89
N LYS A 221 1.25 -5.62 4.23
CA LYS A 221 2.25 -6.18 5.14
C LYS A 221 2.51 -7.66 4.89
N GLN A 222 1.45 -8.44 4.68
CA GLN A 222 1.58 -9.88 4.39
C GLN A 222 2.36 -10.14 3.10
N MET A 223 2.23 -9.28 2.10
CA MET A 223 2.98 -9.34 0.83
C MET A 223 4.37 -8.71 0.91
N GLY A 224 4.90 -8.44 2.11
CA GLY A 224 6.27 -7.97 2.30
C GLY A 224 6.45 -6.45 2.30
N SER A 225 5.37 -5.69 2.50
CA SER A 225 5.42 -4.22 2.61
C SER A 225 6.11 -3.54 1.42
N GLN A 226 5.84 -4.03 0.21
CA GLN A 226 6.47 -3.58 -1.03
C GLN A 226 5.83 -2.29 -1.54
N ALA A 227 6.65 -1.29 -1.85
CA ALA A 227 6.15 0.01 -2.29
C ALA A 227 7.17 0.81 -3.11
N ILE A 228 6.70 1.52 -4.13
CA ILE A 228 7.52 2.42 -4.97
C ILE A 228 6.79 3.75 -5.14
N VAL A 229 7.53 4.85 -5.06
CA VAL A 229 7.03 6.21 -5.30
C VAL A 229 7.90 6.92 -6.34
N ILE A 230 7.31 7.89 -7.04
CA ILE A 230 8.03 8.86 -7.88
C ILE A 230 7.72 10.25 -7.34
N ARG A 231 8.76 11.00 -6.96
CA ARG A 231 8.68 12.36 -6.43
C ARG A 231 9.77 13.24 -7.03
#